data_AF-C6LJ10-F1
#
_entry.id   AF-C6LJ10-F1
#
_cell.length_a   1.000
_cell.length_b   1.000
_cell.length_c   1.000
_cell.angle_alpha   90.00
_cell.angle_beta   90.00
_cell.angle_gamma   90.00
#
_symmetry.space_group_name_H-M   'P 1'
#
loop_
_entity.id
_entity.type
_entity.pdbx_description
1 polymer ?
#
loop_
_entity_poly.entity_id
_entity_poly.type
_entity_poly.pdbx_seq_one_letter_code
_entity_poly.pdbx_strand_id
1 'polypeptide(L)'
;MKNNAETVSKFFLPLLTDNKILENSNIQLIISVWKIPFRRILTEVRTQKHFCPLLSWSMEALEKALSQRLLVFSDGKIVDYKSLFDESVQKESIDEIFELSNGNPRDLWHILNCIFMKQYEIDSNSDKISENSIRKGIVEFVKGFNFYEYYPRNPKAKSNSIDIYSYIKHLQKLTTIEFTKNQMNIQANTGSSTNNYVVGMENIGLVVNTGKK
;
A
#
# COMPACT_ATOMS: atom_id res chain seq x y z
N MET A 1 -8.84 17.92 -9.64
CA MET A 1 -8.17 17.69 -8.34
C MET A 1 -7.22 16.53 -8.49
N LYS A 2 -5.90 16.72 -8.42
CA LYS A 2 -4.93 15.62 -8.55
C LYS A 2 -4.33 15.34 -7.17
N ASN A 3 -4.41 14.07 -6.72
CA ASN A 3 -3.78 13.58 -5.49
C ASN A 3 -2.31 14.02 -5.45
N ASN A 4 -1.99 15.06 -4.67
CA ASN A 4 -0.64 15.59 -4.54
C ASN A 4 -0.28 15.62 -3.05
N ALA A 5 0.69 14.80 -2.67
CA ALA A 5 1.14 14.69 -1.29
C ALA A 5 1.56 16.04 -0.69
N GLU A 6 2.20 16.93 -1.46
CA GLU A 6 2.62 18.25 -1.00
C GLU A 6 1.43 19.16 -0.68
N THR A 7 0.42 19.19 -1.56
CA THR A 7 -0.80 19.98 -1.35
C THR A 7 -1.56 19.48 -0.12
N VAL A 8 -1.69 18.16 0.03
CA VAL A 8 -2.34 17.54 1.19
C VAL A 8 -1.56 17.84 2.48
N SER A 9 -0.23 17.77 2.43
CA SER A 9 0.65 18.12 3.57
C SER A 9 0.44 19.56 4.03
N LYS A 10 0.47 20.51 3.08
CA LYS A 10 0.27 21.95 3.34
C LYS A 10 -1.11 22.25 3.92
N PHE A 11 -2.13 21.49 3.53
CA PHE A 11 -3.47 21.61 4.07
C PHE A 11 -3.55 21.16 5.54
N PHE A 12 -2.94 20.02 5.87
CA PHE A 12 -2.99 19.48 7.25
C PHE A 12 -2.07 20.20 8.23
N LEU A 13 -0.96 20.76 7.76
CA LEU A 13 0.06 21.38 8.62
C LEU A 13 -0.51 22.39 9.63
N PRO A 14 -1.30 23.42 9.24
CA PRO A 14 -1.84 24.38 10.21
C PRO A 14 -2.77 23.73 11.24
N LEU A 15 -3.53 22.68 10.85
CA LEU A 15 -4.43 21.97 11.76
C LEU A 15 -3.67 21.10 12.77
N LEU A 16 -2.60 20.43 12.33
CA LEU A 16 -1.81 19.51 13.14
C LEU A 16 -0.73 20.19 14.00
N THR A 17 -0.55 21.50 13.84
CA THR A 17 0.40 22.31 14.62
C THR A 17 -0.28 23.32 15.56
N ASP A 18 -1.59 23.51 15.43
CA ASP A 18 -2.36 24.40 16.31
C ASP A 18 -2.70 23.73 17.65
N ASN A 19 -1.84 23.95 18.64
CA ASN A 19 -2.06 23.40 19.98
C ASN A 19 -3.36 23.91 20.64
N LYS A 20 -3.87 25.11 20.30
CA LYS A 20 -5.11 25.61 20.90
C LYS A 20 -6.31 24.79 20.49
N ILE A 21 -6.32 24.32 19.24
CA ILE A 21 -7.35 23.43 18.72
C ILE A 21 -7.15 22.02 19.28
N LEU A 22 -5.91 21.51 19.23
CA LEU A 22 -5.61 20.12 19.60
C LEU A 22 -5.68 19.83 21.11
N GLU A 23 -5.48 20.84 21.97
CA GLU A 23 -5.56 20.74 23.43
C GLU A 23 -6.90 21.25 23.97
N ASN A 24 -7.88 21.57 23.11
CA ASN A 24 -9.19 22.05 23.53
C ASN A 24 -10.04 20.90 24.12
N SER A 25 -10.38 21.00 25.41
CA SER A 25 -11.18 19.98 26.10
C SER A 25 -12.63 19.84 25.59
N ASN A 26 -13.13 20.82 24.84
CA ASN A 26 -14.50 20.82 24.31
C ASN A 26 -14.58 20.27 22.89
N ILE A 27 -13.44 19.89 22.28
CA ILE A 27 -13.37 19.43 20.89
C ILE A 27 -12.53 18.16 20.84
N GLN A 28 -13.08 17.10 20.26
CA GLN A 28 -12.31 15.91 19.90
C GLN A 28 -12.10 15.87 18.39
N LEU A 29 -10.83 15.80 17.96
CA LEU A 29 -10.47 15.67 16.55
C LEU A 29 -9.86 14.29 16.29
N ILE A 30 -10.41 13.61 15.28
CA ILE A 30 -9.84 12.39 14.72
C ILE A 30 -9.49 12.69 13.26
N ILE A 31 -8.20 12.68 12.95
CA ILE A 31 -7.69 13.06 11.63
C ILE A 31 -6.99 11.87 11.01
N SER A 32 -7.56 11.36 9.91
CA SER A 32 -6.96 10.28 9.13
C SER A 32 -6.17 10.87 7.97
N VAL A 33 -4.84 10.75 8.02
CA VAL A 33 -3.93 11.22 6.97
C VAL A 33 -3.19 10.04 6.39
N TRP A 34 -3.03 10.04 5.07
CA TRP A 34 -2.20 9.05 4.42
C TRP A 34 -0.71 9.20 4.80
N LYS A 35 0.00 8.08 4.90
CA LYS A 35 1.41 7.98 5.31
C LYS A 35 2.34 8.92 4.54
N ILE A 36 2.21 9.03 3.21
CA ILE A 36 3.11 9.86 2.39
C ILE A 36 3.00 11.35 2.72
N PRO A 37 1.82 11.99 2.65
CA PRO A 37 1.70 13.39 3.05
C PRO A 37 2.06 13.61 4.52
N PHE A 38 1.68 12.70 5.42
CA PHE A 38 2.02 12.86 6.84
C PHE A 38 3.53 12.83 7.10
N ARG A 39 4.29 11.95 6.43
CA ARG A 39 5.75 11.87 6.56
C ARG A 39 6.45 13.20 6.22
N ARG A 40 5.89 13.99 5.30
CA ARG A 40 6.47 15.28 4.89
C ARG A 40 6.39 16.36 5.96
N ILE A 41 5.45 16.25 6.90
CA ILE A 41 5.23 17.22 7.99
C ILE A 41 5.57 16.63 9.37
N LEU A 42 6.10 15.40 9.42
CA LEU A 42 6.35 14.68 10.66
C LEU A 42 7.28 15.43 11.62
N THR A 43 8.24 16.17 11.08
CA THR A 43 9.18 16.99 11.86
C THR A 43 8.55 18.25 12.47
N GLU A 44 7.40 18.67 11.93
CA GLU A 44 6.69 19.88 12.36
C GLU A 44 5.56 19.55 13.35
N VAL A 45 5.01 18.34 13.27
CA VAL A 45 3.95 17.84 14.15
C VAL A 45 4.54 17.29 15.45
N ARG A 46 3.97 17.68 16.61
CA ARG A 46 4.38 17.19 17.93
C ARG A 46 3.79 15.82 18.25
N THR A 47 4.27 14.78 17.58
CA THR A 47 3.80 13.39 17.74
C THR A 47 4.01 12.81 19.14
N GLN A 48 4.89 13.42 19.94
CA GLN A 48 5.08 13.08 21.36
C GLN A 48 3.98 13.63 22.28
N LYS A 49 3.21 14.63 21.82
CA LYS A 49 2.11 15.24 22.59
C LYS A 49 0.75 14.71 22.20
N HIS A 50 0.59 14.36 20.92
CA HIS A 50 -0.69 13.93 20.37
C HIS A 50 -0.60 12.46 19.96
N PHE A 51 -1.66 11.70 20.23
CA PHE A 51 -1.73 10.31 19.83
C PHE A 51 -1.78 10.19 18.31
N CYS A 52 -0.68 9.75 17.70
CA CYS A 52 -0.55 9.61 16.24
C CYS A 52 -0.24 8.14 15.87
N PRO A 53 -1.20 7.22 16.00
CA PRO A 53 -0.98 5.83 15.67
C PRO A 53 -0.82 5.65 14.16
N LEU A 54 0.10 4.78 13.75
CA LEU A 54 0.11 4.27 12.38
C LEU A 54 -0.95 3.18 12.28
N LEU A 55 -1.92 3.38 11.39
CA LEU A 55 -2.88 2.32 11.06
C LEU A 55 -2.16 1.26 10.22
N SER A 56 -2.07 0.05 10.74
CA SER A 56 -1.61 -1.13 10.01
C SER A 56 -2.57 -2.28 10.23
N TRP A 57 -2.91 -2.99 9.15
CA TRP A 57 -3.69 -4.22 9.25
C TRP A 57 -2.74 -5.40 9.34
N SER A 58 -2.83 -6.15 10.43
CA SER A 58 -2.19 -7.47 10.50
C SER A 58 -2.92 -8.44 9.57
N MET A 59 -2.25 -9.53 9.20
CA MET A 59 -2.89 -10.61 8.43
C MET A 59 -4.15 -11.13 9.14
N GLU A 60 -4.08 -11.36 10.45
CA GLU A 60 -5.24 -11.77 11.26
C GLU A 60 -6.39 -10.74 11.20
N ALA A 61 -6.08 -9.44 11.22
CA ALA A 61 -7.09 -8.40 11.11
C ALA A 61 -7.73 -8.38 9.71
N LEU A 62 -6.95 -8.65 8.66
CA LEU A 62 -7.46 -8.77 7.28
C LEU A 62 -8.35 -10.01 7.12
N GLU A 63 -7.96 -11.15 7.67
CA GLU A 63 -8.77 -12.38 7.66
C GLU A 63 -10.12 -12.16 8.36
N LYS A 64 -10.10 -11.51 9.54
CA LYS A 64 -11.32 -11.14 10.27
C LYS A 64 -12.16 -10.16 9.48
N ALA A 65 -11.55 -9.14 8.87
CA ALA A 65 -12.27 -8.17 8.05
C ALA A 65 -12.92 -8.84 6.84
N LEU A 66 -12.22 -9.77 6.17
CA LEU A 66 -12.73 -10.55 5.05
C LEU A 66 -13.92 -11.41 5.47
N SER A 67 -13.77 -12.19 6.53
CA SER A 67 -14.84 -13.05 7.05
C SER A 67 -16.06 -12.23 7.47
N GLN A 68 -15.86 -11.12 8.18
CA GLN A 68 -16.95 -10.22 8.57
C GLN A 68 -17.65 -9.61 7.36
N ARG A 69 -16.89 -9.21 6.33
CA ARG A 69 -17.46 -8.68 5.09
C ARG A 69 -18.32 -9.75 4.42
N LEU A 70 -17.79 -10.95 4.24
CA LEU A 70 -18.53 -12.05 3.62
C LEU A 70 -19.77 -12.42 4.43
N LEU A 71 -19.69 -12.47 5.75
CA LEU A 71 -20.83 -12.73 6.63
C LEU A 71 -21.96 -11.74 6.40
N VAL A 72 -21.65 -10.44 6.36
CA VAL A 72 -22.65 -9.38 6.15
C VAL A 72 -23.24 -9.45 4.74
N PHE A 73 -22.39 -9.57 3.71
CA PHE A 73 -22.85 -9.52 2.31
C PHE A 73 -23.43 -10.85 1.79
N SER A 74 -23.26 -11.95 2.53
CA SER A 74 -23.88 -13.24 2.24
C SER A 74 -25.14 -13.51 3.06
N ASP A 75 -25.61 -12.53 3.85
CA ASP A 75 -26.75 -12.68 4.75
C ASP A 75 -26.57 -13.85 5.74
N GLY A 76 -25.38 -13.91 6.35
CA GLY A 76 -25.04 -14.91 7.37
C GLY A 76 -24.59 -16.27 6.81
N LYS A 77 -24.60 -16.49 5.49
CA LYS A 77 -24.30 -17.80 4.88
C LYS A 77 -22.81 -18.16 4.92
N ILE A 78 -21.92 -17.18 4.80
CA ILE A 78 -20.47 -17.37 4.74
C ILE A 78 -19.85 -16.76 5.99
N VAL A 79 -19.56 -17.60 6.99
CA VAL A 79 -19.01 -17.17 8.28
C VAL A 79 -17.48 -17.09 8.27
N ASP A 80 -16.82 -17.98 7.52
CA ASP A 80 -15.37 -18.04 7.37
C ASP A 80 -15.02 -17.96 5.89
N TYR A 81 -14.11 -17.05 5.55
CA TYR A 81 -13.62 -16.88 4.19
C TYR A 81 -13.02 -18.15 3.60
N LYS A 82 -12.48 -19.04 4.43
CA LYS A 82 -11.91 -20.33 3.99
C LYS A 82 -12.93 -21.20 3.28
N SER A 83 -14.22 -21.06 3.59
CA SER A 83 -15.28 -21.82 2.93
C SER A 83 -15.51 -21.40 1.47
N LEU A 84 -14.89 -20.31 1.00
CA LEU A 84 -14.96 -19.91 -0.41
C LEU A 84 -14.12 -20.81 -1.32
N PHE A 85 -13.06 -21.42 -0.79
CA PHE A 85 -12.08 -22.13 -1.59
C PHE A 85 -12.44 -23.61 -1.71
N ASP A 86 -12.11 -24.19 -2.86
CA ASP A 86 -12.15 -25.63 -3.07
C ASP A 86 -11.09 -26.33 -2.20
N GLU A 87 -11.34 -27.60 -1.81
CA GLU A 87 -10.43 -28.36 -0.96
C GLU A 87 -9.05 -28.59 -1.59
N SER A 88 -8.94 -28.52 -2.92
CA SER A 88 -7.68 -28.65 -3.65
C SER A 88 -6.79 -27.40 -3.62
N VAL A 89 -7.33 -26.26 -3.16
CA VAL A 89 -6.58 -25.00 -3.10
C VAL A 89 -5.46 -25.10 -2.07
N GLN A 90 -4.26 -24.72 -2.51
CA GLN A 90 -3.09 -24.75 -1.64
C GLN A 90 -3.10 -23.56 -0.69
N LYS A 91 -2.62 -23.77 0.55
CA LYS A 91 -2.56 -22.71 1.55
C LYS A 91 -1.67 -21.56 1.08
N GLU A 92 -0.59 -21.88 0.39
CA GLU A 92 0.38 -20.93 -0.16
C GLU A 92 -0.31 -19.94 -1.12
N SER A 93 -1.25 -20.42 -1.93
CA SER A 93 -2.02 -19.58 -2.85
C SER A 93 -2.98 -18.64 -2.13
N ILE A 94 -3.50 -19.06 -0.97
CA ILE A 94 -4.30 -18.19 -0.10
C ILE A 94 -3.40 -17.16 0.59
N ASP A 95 -2.25 -17.58 1.11
CA ASP A 95 -1.27 -16.71 1.76
C ASP A 95 -0.78 -15.61 0.80
N GLU A 96 -0.58 -15.94 -0.49
CA GLU A 96 -0.20 -14.99 -1.55
C GLU A 96 -1.26 -13.89 -1.75
N ILE A 97 -2.56 -14.20 -1.63
CA ILE A 97 -3.65 -13.19 -1.70
C ILE A 97 -3.46 -12.13 -0.61
N PHE A 98 -3.16 -12.56 0.62
CA PHE A 98 -2.98 -11.65 1.75
C PHE A 98 -1.66 -10.89 1.66
N GLU A 99 -0.58 -11.53 1.19
CA GLU A 99 0.70 -10.85 0.98
C GLU A 99 0.57 -9.71 -0.04
N LEU A 100 -0.08 -9.98 -1.18
CA LEU A 100 -0.30 -8.99 -2.24
C LEU A 100 -1.29 -7.89 -1.86
N SER A 101 -2.10 -8.09 -0.82
CA SER A 101 -2.99 -7.04 -0.30
C SER A 101 -2.24 -5.90 0.38
N ASN A 102 -0.92 -6.01 0.57
CA ASN A 102 -0.06 -4.95 1.09
C ASN A 102 -0.55 -4.38 2.44
N GLY A 103 -1.12 -5.22 3.29
CA GLY A 103 -1.65 -4.81 4.60
C GLY A 103 -2.82 -3.83 4.50
N ASN A 104 -3.60 -3.88 3.41
CA ASN A 104 -4.71 -2.96 3.15
C ASN A 104 -5.96 -3.72 2.67
N PRO A 105 -7.11 -3.60 3.37
CA PRO A 105 -8.37 -4.20 2.94
C PRO A 105 -8.78 -3.83 1.51
N ARG A 106 -8.48 -2.62 1.04
CA ARG A 106 -8.81 -2.18 -0.34
C ARG A 106 -8.19 -3.12 -1.38
N ASP A 107 -6.91 -3.41 -1.26
CA ASP A 107 -6.21 -4.26 -2.22
C ASP A 107 -6.70 -5.71 -2.07
N LEU A 108 -6.96 -6.17 -0.84
CA LEU A 108 -7.58 -7.48 -0.61
C LEU A 108 -8.91 -7.63 -1.36
N TRP A 109 -9.80 -6.64 -1.29
CA TRP A 109 -11.06 -6.65 -2.03
C TRP A 109 -10.85 -6.68 -3.55
N HIS A 110 -9.86 -5.93 -4.05
CA HIS A 110 -9.56 -5.90 -5.47
C HIS A 110 -9.02 -7.24 -5.97
N ILE A 111 -8.08 -7.86 -5.23
CA ILE A 111 -7.54 -9.18 -5.56
C ILE A 111 -8.68 -10.20 -5.60
N LEU A 112 -9.51 -10.25 -4.55
CA LEU A 112 -10.64 -11.17 -4.50
C LEU A 112 -11.66 -10.93 -5.61
N ASN A 113 -11.93 -9.67 -5.97
CA ASN A 113 -12.78 -9.36 -7.11
C ASN A 113 -12.19 -9.90 -8.42
N CYS A 114 -10.90 -9.72 -8.67
CA CYS A 114 -10.23 -10.32 -9.82
C CYS A 114 -10.35 -11.85 -9.81
N ILE A 115 -10.16 -12.49 -8.66
CA ILE A 115 -10.29 -13.95 -8.51
C ILE A 115 -11.73 -14.41 -8.77
N PHE A 116 -12.73 -13.74 -8.21
CA PHE A 116 -14.13 -14.07 -8.45
C PHE A 116 -14.50 -13.95 -9.94
N MET A 117 -14.06 -12.89 -10.60
CA MET A 117 -14.28 -12.72 -12.05
C MET A 117 -13.59 -13.85 -12.84
N LYS A 118 -12.37 -14.24 -12.45
CA LYS A 118 -11.67 -15.37 -13.11
C LYS A 118 -12.31 -16.71 -12.81
N GLN A 119 -12.85 -16.94 -11.62
CA GLN A 119 -13.61 -18.16 -11.33
C GLN A 119 -14.85 -18.22 -12.22
N TYR A 120 -15.61 -17.13 -12.31
CA TYR A 120 -16.79 -17.06 -13.18
C TYR A 120 -16.47 -17.26 -14.67
N GLU A 121 -15.35 -16.70 -15.15
CA GLU A 121 -14.88 -16.91 -16.53
C GLU A 121 -14.46 -18.36 -16.82
N ILE A 122 -13.92 -19.06 -15.81
CA ILE A 122 -13.45 -20.45 -15.95
C ILE A 122 -14.62 -21.43 -15.85
N ASP A 123 -15.46 -21.26 -14.84
CA ASP A 123 -16.67 -22.05 -14.61
C ASP A 123 -17.70 -21.22 -13.83
N SER A 124 -18.72 -20.77 -14.54
CA SER A 124 -19.81 -19.96 -13.99
C SER A 124 -20.81 -20.77 -13.14
N ASN A 125 -20.74 -22.10 -13.15
CA ASN A 125 -21.61 -22.97 -12.35
C ASN A 125 -20.95 -23.40 -11.03
N SER A 126 -19.66 -23.11 -10.84
CA SER A 126 -18.95 -23.45 -9.62
C SER A 126 -19.36 -22.54 -8.46
N ASP A 127 -19.54 -23.12 -7.28
CA ASP A 127 -19.80 -22.44 -6.02
C ASP A 127 -18.53 -22.22 -5.18
N LYS A 128 -17.36 -22.64 -5.69
CA LYS A 128 -16.07 -22.58 -5.01
C LYS A 128 -15.00 -21.95 -5.90
N ILE A 129 -14.03 -21.32 -5.25
CA ILE A 129 -12.84 -20.77 -5.89
C ILE A 129 -11.82 -21.89 -6.09
N SER A 130 -11.45 -22.13 -7.34
CA SER A 130 -10.41 -23.10 -7.73
C SER A 130 -9.00 -22.49 -7.68
N GLU A 131 -7.99 -23.34 -7.51
CA GLU A 131 -6.56 -22.95 -7.55
C GLU A 131 -6.19 -22.19 -8.84
N ASN A 132 -6.72 -22.63 -9.98
CA ASN A 132 -6.49 -22.00 -11.28
C ASN A 132 -7.05 -20.57 -11.34
N SER A 133 -8.23 -20.34 -10.73
CA SER A 133 -8.83 -19.00 -10.67
C SER A 133 -8.04 -18.04 -9.81
N ILE A 134 -7.45 -18.51 -8.70
CA ILE A 134 -6.58 -17.70 -7.83
C ILE A 134 -5.36 -17.23 -8.61
N ARG A 135 -4.63 -18.16 -9.24
CA ARG A 135 -3.44 -17.85 -10.02
C ARG A 135 -3.73 -16.84 -11.13
N LYS A 136 -4.81 -17.04 -11.89
CA LYS A 136 -5.20 -16.11 -12.96
C LYS A 136 -5.68 -14.76 -12.42
N GLY A 137 -6.42 -14.75 -11.32
CA GLY A 137 -6.92 -13.54 -10.67
C GLY A 137 -5.79 -12.67 -10.12
N ILE A 138 -4.79 -13.29 -9.49
CA ILE A 138 -3.57 -12.62 -9.03
C ILE A 138 -2.83 -11.97 -10.20
N VAL A 139 -2.64 -12.70 -11.31
CA VAL A 139 -1.98 -12.15 -12.51
C VAL A 139 -2.76 -10.94 -13.05
N GLU A 140 -4.09 -11.00 -13.07
CA GLU A 140 -4.93 -9.88 -13.53
C GLU A 140 -4.79 -8.66 -12.60
N PHE A 141 -4.85 -8.88 -11.28
CA PHE A 141 -4.65 -7.83 -10.29
C PHE A 141 -3.29 -7.13 -10.46
N VAL A 142 -2.21 -7.92 -10.56
CA VAL A 142 -0.84 -7.38 -10.70
C VAL A 142 -0.69 -6.57 -11.99
N LYS A 143 -1.29 -7.02 -13.11
CA LYS A 143 -1.27 -6.27 -14.37
C LYS A 143 -2.04 -4.95 -14.28
N GLY A 144 -3.14 -4.93 -13.52
CA GLY A 144 -3.96 -3.74 -13.29
C GLY A 144 -3.42 -2.81 -12.20
N PHE A 145 -2.38 -3.22 -11.45
CA PHE A 145 -1.93 -2.48 -10.28
C PHE A 145 -1.27 -1.14 -10.66
N ASN A 146 -1.84 -0.05 -10.15
CA ASN A 146 -1.37 1.30 -10.42
C ASN A 146 -0.60 1.88 -9.22
N PHE A 147 0.73 1.88 -9.32
CA PHE A 147 1.59 2.43 -8.27
C PHE A 147 1.38 3.92 -8.01
N TYR A 148 0.77 4.68 -8.93
CA TYR A 148 0.46 6.09 -8.69
C TYR A 148 -0.65 6.33 -7.68
N GLU A 149 -1.48 5.32 -7.40
CA GLU A 149 -2.43 5.39 -6.27
C GLU A 149 -1.69 5.49 -4.94
N TYR A 150 -0.55 4.80 -4.85
CA TYR A 150 0.30 4.76 -3.67
C TYR A 150 1.46 5.74 -3.70
N TYR A 151 1.90 6.20 -4.86
CA TYR A 151 3.05 7.09 -4.98
C TYR A 151 2.72 8.16 -6.03
N PRO A 152 1.83 9.12 -5.69
CA PRO A 152 1.32 10.08 -6.64
C PRO A 152 2.45 10.90 -7.24
N ARG A 153 2.43 11.00 -8.57
CA ARG A 153 3.32 11.90 -9.30
C ARG A 153 2.89 13.35 -9.09
N ASN A 154 3.86 14.24 -8.91
CA ASN A 154 3.57 15.68 -8.89
C ASN A 154 2.96 16.09 -10.25
N PRO A 155 1.73 16.64 -10.28
CA PRO A 155 1.05 17.04 -11.52
C PRO A 155 1.80 18.07 -12.36
N LYS A 156 2.66 18.87 -11.72
CA LYS A 156 3.46 19.91 -12.38
C LYS A 156 4.84 19.40 -12.83
N ALA A 157 5.16 18.14 -12.54
CA ALA A 157 6.45 17.59 -12.93
C ALA A 157 6.52 17.42 -14.45
N LYS A 158 7.68 17.73 -15.02
CA LYS A 158 7.95 17.51 -16.45
C LYS A 158 7.76 16.04 -16.81
N SER A 159 7.39 15.73 -18.04
CA SER A 159 7.18 14.34 -18.50
C SER A 159 8.38 13.43 -18.27
N ASN A 160 9.60 13.98 -18.34
CA ASN A 160 10.85 13.28 -18.08
C ASN A 160 11.29 13.26 -16.60
N SER A 161 10.47 13.76 -15.67
CA SER A 161 10.77 13.64 -14.25
C SER A 161 10.70 12.18 -13.83
N ILE A 162 11.66 11.78 -13.01
CA ILE A 162 11.67 10.45 -12.40
C ILE A 162 10.43 10.26 -11.54
N ASP A 163 9.85 9.08 -11.63
CA ASP A 163 8.65 8.65 -10.95
C ASP A 163 8.84 7.30 -10.26
N ILE A 164 7.77 6.79 -9.63
CA ILE A 164 7.78 5.52 -8.92
C ILE A 164 8.23 4.35 -9.81
N TYR A 165 7.78 4.28 -11.06
CA TYR A 165 8.16 3.20 -11.97
C TYR A 165 9.65 3.28 -12.35
N SER A 166 10.17 4.50 -12.54
CA SER A 166 11.59 4.73 -12.76
C SER A 166 12.42 4.29 -11.56
N TYR A 167 11.96 4.59 -10.33
CA TYR A 167 12.60 4.13 -9.10
C TYR A 167 12.59 2.60 -8.97
N ILE A 168 11.43 1.95 -9.18
CA ILE A 168 11.30 0.49 -9.16
C ILE A 168 12.28 -0.14 -10.15
N LYS A 169 12.39 0.39 -11.37
CA LYS A 169 13.32 -0.09 -12.39
C LYS A 169 14.79 -0.03 -11.94
N HIS A 170 15.17 0.97 -11.14
CA HIS A 170 16.51 1.03 -10.57
C HIS A 170 16.68 0.01 -9.43
N LEU A 171 15.68 -0.12 -8.55
CA LEU A 171 15.72 -1.06 -7.43
C LEU A 171 15.75 -2.54 -7.90
N GLN A 172 15.06 -2.87 -8.99
CA GLN A 172 15.07 -4.21 -9.58
C GLN A 172 16.44 -4.65 -10.13
N LYS A 173 17.38 -3.72 -10.33
CA LYS A 173 18.76 -4.06 -10.72
C LYS A 173 19.62 -4.45 -9.52
N LEU A 174 19.13 -4.24 -8.31
CA LEU A 174 19.84 -4.59 -7.09
C LEU A 174 19.68 -6.07 -6.79
N THR A 175 20.73 -6.69 -6.29
CA THR A 175 20.72 -8.11 -5.90
C THR A 175 20.24 -8.33 -4.46
N THR A 176 20.13 -7.26 -3.66
CA THR A 176 19.84 -7.33 -2.23
C THR A 176 18.79 -6.29 -1.83
N ILE A 177 17.99 -6.62 -0.81
CA ILE A 177 16.97 -5.72 -0.25
C ILE A 177 17.58 -4.57 0.57
N GLU A 178 18.74 -4.80 1.18
CA GLU A 178 19.57 -3.78 1.82
C GLU A 178 20.72 -3.42 0.88
N PHE A 179 20.93 -2.12 0.65
CA PHE A 179 21.95 -1.65 -0.27
C PHE A 179 22.53 -0.31 0.17
N THR A 180 23.79 -0.10 -0.19
CA THR A 180 24.48 1.19 -0.04
C THR A 180 24.26 2.07 -1.28
N LYS A 181 24.41 3.39 -1.12
CA LYS A 181 24.40 4.32 -2.27
C LYS A 181 25.42 3.92 -3.33
N ASN A 182 26.57 3.37 -2.94
CA ASN A 182 27.58 2.91 -3.88
C ASN A 182 27.12 1.69 -4.70
N GLN A 183 26.51 0.70 -4.05
CA GLN A 183 25.93 -0.45 -4.76
C GLN A 183 24.86 -0.01 -5.75
N MET A 184 23.99 0.92 -5.35
CA MET A 184 22.99 1.49 -6.26
C MET A 184 23.63 2.18 -7.46
N ASN A 185 24.68 2.97 -7.25
CA ASN A 185 25.39 3.61 -8.35
C ASN A 185 25.93 2.60 -9.35
N ILE A 186 26.66 1.59 -8.86
CA ILE A 186 27.34 0.58 -9.68
C ILE A 186 26.33 -0.30 -10.42
N GLN A 187 25.36 -0.86 -9.70
CA GLN A 187 24.44 -1.85 -10.27
C GLN A 187 23.32 -1.21 -11.08
N ALA A 188 22.78 -0.07 -10.62
CA ALA A 188 21.69 0.59 -11.31
C ALA A 188 22.14 1.59 -12.39
N ASN A 189 23.46 1.87 -12.45
CA ASN A 189 24.12 2.85 -13.32
C ASN A 189 23.50 4.25 -13.22
N THR A 190 23.39 4.76 -11.99
CA THR A 190 22.70 6.02 -11.69
C THR A 190 23.62 7.23 -11.68
N GLY A 191 24.95 7.02 -11.67
CA GLY A 191 25.96 8.06 -11.78
C GLY A 191 25.91 9.09 -10.64
N SER A 192 26.21 10.35 -10.97
CA SER A 192 26.19 11.47 -10.01
C SER A 192 24.81 11.74 -9.41
N SER A 193 23.73 11.27 -10.05
CA SER A 193 22.35 11.45 -9.59
C SER A 193 21.92 10.47 -8.49
N THR A 194 22.77 9.49 -8.13
CA THR A 194 22.43 8.43 -7.16
C THR A 194 21.87 8.99 -5.85
N ASN A 195 22.50 10.03 -5.29
CA ASN A 195 22.02 10.63 -4.04
C ASN A 195 20.62 11.23 -4.18
N ASN A 196 20.35 11.92 -5.29
CA ASN A 196 19.04 12.52 -5.55
C ASN A 196 17.95 11.45 -5.70
N TYR A 197 18.29 10.30 -6.27
CA TYR A 197 17.33 9.19 -6.41
C TYR A 197 17.02 8.57 -5.06
N VAL A 198 18.04 8.28 -4.25
CA VAL A 198 17.85 7.73 -2.90
C VAL A 198 17.03 8.68 -2.04
N VAL A 199 17.36 9.98 -2.01
CA VAL A 199 16.58 10.99 -1.27
C VAL A 199 15.14 11.06 -1.80
N GLY A 200 14.94 11.00 -3.11
CA GLY A 200 13.61 10.97 -3.72
C GLY A 200 12.79 9.76 -3.30
N MET A 201 13.40 8.56 -3.29
CA MET A 201 12.79 7.31 -2.82
C MET A 201 12.46 7.36 -1.32
N GLU A 202 13.36 7.91 -0.49
CA GLU A 202 13.16 8.07 0.96
C GLU A 202 11.96 9.00 1.26
N ASN A 203 11.88 10.11 0.53
CA ASN A 203 10.82 11.12 0.68
C ASN A 203 9.42 10.57 0.39
N ILE A 204 9.30 9.68 -0.59
CA ILE A 204 8.03 9.00 -0.90
C ILE A 204 7.84 7.73 -0.06
N GLY A 205 8.84 7.34 0.72
CA GLY A 205 8.83 6.17 1.59
C GLY A 205 8.94 4.83 0.89
N LEU A 206 9.49 4.83 -0.34
CA LEU A 206 9.80 3.62 -1.08
C LEU A 206 11.02 2.89 -0.49
N VAL A 207 11.99 3.63 0.02
CA VAL A 207 13.15 3.09 0.75
C VAL A 207 13.27 3.76 2.11
N VAL A 208 13.99 3.13 3.03
CA VAL A 208 14.22 3.63 4.38
C VAL A 208 15.72 3.63 4.67
N ASN A 209 16.20 4.74 5.20
CA ASN A 209 17.57 4.85 5.66
C ASN A 209 17.72 4.08 6.99
N THR A 210 18.60 3.08 7.01
CA THR A 210 18.84 2.25 8.20
C THR A 210 19.83 2.89 9.19
N GLY A 211 20.48 4.00 8.82
CA GLY A 211 21.54 4.64 9.62
C GLY A 211 22.85 3.83 9.71
N LYS A 212 22.88 2.62 9.13
CA LYS A 212 24.06 1.77 9.06
C LYS A 212 24.94 2.23 7.89
N LYS A 213 26.26 2.26 8.12
CA LYS A 213 27.25 2.60 7.09
C LYS A 213 27.60 1.39 6.24
#